data_AF-A0ABD6A0I8-F1
#
_entry.id   AF-A0ABD6A0I8-F1
#
_cell.length_a   1.000
_cell.length_b   1.000
_cell.length_c   1.000
_cell.angle_alpha   90.00
_cell.angle_beta   90.00
_cell.angle_gamma   90.00
#
_symmetry.space_group_name_H-M   'P 1'
#
loop_
_entity.id
_entity.type
_entity.pdbx_description
1 polymer ?
#
loop_
_entity_poly.entity_id
_entity_poly.type
_entity_poly.pdbx_seq_one_letter_code
_entity_poly.pdbx_strand_id
1 'polypeptide(L)'
;MANCPPVFRAIVETLETFGRGARVDAELLELMRLKVADIHQCGYCATVRTLDVREAVAAKEEFVFGEVDPDGLTRREYLAVSLAEGIGRDAHGITDERFVALREEFTEQAVVELLLCAALEVGRDRFCTALRLQPTDDQYPDEVSYPLTDPPRTSETGVDDSDRSTPPVRRRPAPRRRRRASRPRARPECA
;
A
#
# COMPACT_ATOMS: atom_id res chain seq x y z
N MET A 1 -11.35 0.33 10.49
CA MET A 1 -10.46 1.33 11.12
C MET A 1 -10.77 1.49 12.62
N ALA A 2 -12.02 1.74 13.03
CA ALA A 2 -12.41 1.88 14.44
C ALA A 2 -12.09 0.65 15.34
N ASN A 3 -11.99 -0.55 14.77
CA ASN A 3 -11.74 -1.79 15.52
C ASN A 3 -10.26 -2.03 15.86
N CYS A 4 -9.32 -1.29 15.27
CA CYS A 4 -7.91 -1.35 15.66
C CYS A 4 -7.23 0.04 15.57
N PRO A 5 -7.63 0.99 16.43
CA PRO A 5 -7.16 2.38 16.33
C PRO A 5 -5.64 2.57 16.42
N PRO A 6 -4.88 1.84 17.28
CA PRO A 6 -3.43 2.02 17.38
C PRO A 6 -2.69 1.71 16.07
N VAL A 7 -3.08 0.63 15.38
CA VAL A 7 -2.44 0.24 14.11
C VAL A 7 -2.76 1.25 13.02
N PHE A 8 -4.03 1.65 12.92
CA PHE A 8 -4.44 2.62 11.89
C PHE A 8 -3.80 3.99 12.10
N ARG A 9 -3.68 4.45 13.35
CA ARG A 9 -3.01 5.71 13.69
C ARG A 9 -1.56 5.71 13.23
N ALA A 10 -0.81 4.63 13.49
CA ALA A 10 0.59 4.53 13.05
C ALA A 10 0.74 4.58 11.53
N ILE A 11 -0.19 3.96 10.79
CA ILE A 11 -0.21 4.04 9.31
C ILE A 11 -0.49 5.46 8.85
N VAL A 12 -1.50 6.14 9.41
CA VAL A 12 -1.82 7.52 9.06
C VAL A 12 -0.65 8.45 9.35
N GLU A 13 -0.04 8.35 10.54
CA GLU A 13 1.15 9.13 10.89
C GLU A 13 2.30 8.90 9.91
N THR A 14 2.49 7.66 9.44
CA THR A 14 3.51 7.32 8.42
C THR A 14 3.18 7.96 7.08
N LEU A 15 1.95 7.83 6.59
CA LEU A 15 1.51 8.43 5.32
C LEU A 15 1.64 9.96 5.35
N GLU A 16 1.31 10.56 6.48
CA GLU A 16 1.45 11.99 6.70
C GLU A 16 2.92 12.48 6.69
N THR A 17 3.92 11.60 6.86
CA THR A 17 5.33 12.01 6.79
C THR A 17 5.79 12.33 5.37
N PHE A 18 5.17 11.72 4.36
CA PHE A 18 5.51 11.97 2.96
C PHE A 18 5.08 13.38 2.56
N GLY A 19 5.89 14.04 1.73
CA GLY A 19 5.59 15.40 1.25
C GLY A 19 5.77 16.50 2.31
N ARG A 20 6.08 16.17 3.57
CA ARG A 20 6.50 17.16 4.59
C ARG A 20 7.95 17.62 4.44
N GLY A 21 8.77 16.85 3.71
CA GLY A 21 10.15 17.20 3.41
C GLY A 21 10.26 18.00 2.10
N ALA A 22 11.33 18.78 1.95
CA ALA A 22 11.62 19.53 0.72
C ALA A 22 12.12 18.66 -0.46
N ARG A 23 11.91 17.34 -0.42
CA ARG A 23 12.54 16.36 -1.34
C ARG A 23 11.59 15.89 -2.44
N VAL A 24 10.33 15.68 -2.08
CA VAL A 24 9.26 15.26 -2.96
C VAL A 24 8.04 16.09 -2.62
N ASP A 25 7.45 16.70 -3.63
CA ASP A 25 6.26 17.53 -3.56
C ASP A 25 4.99 16.69 -3.47
N ALA A 26 4.00 17.22 -2.76
CA ALA A 26 2.72 16.54 -2.55
C ALA A 26 1.96 16.28 -3.86
N GLU A 27 2.09 17.17 -4.85
CA GLU A 27 1.51 17.00 -6.20
C GLU A 27 2.03 15.71 -6.85
N LEU A 28 3.35 15.49 -6.83
CA LEU A 28 3.99 14.32 -7.42
C LEU A 28 3.57 13.02 -6.72
N LEU A 29 3.50 13.04 -5.40
CA LEU A 29 3.04 11.90 -4.60
C LEU A 29 1.57 11.56 -4.90
N GLU A 30 0.72 12.57 -5.08
CA GLU A 30 -0.68 12.35 -5.46
C GLU A 30 -0.80 11.78 -6.88
N LEU A 31 0.00 12.23 -7.85
CA LEU A 31 0.03 11.63 -9.20
C LEU A 31 0.45 10.15 -9.16
N MET A 32 1.49 9.82 -8.38
CA MET A 32 1.90 8.42 -8.17
C MET A 32 0.79 7.59 -7.54
N ARG A 33 0.10 8.14 -6.54
CA ARG A 33 -1.02 7.47 -5.87
C ARG A 33 -2.18 7.19 -6.83
N LEU A 34 -2.54 8.16 -7.67
CA LEU A 34 -3.56 7.99 -8.71
C LEU A 34 -3.15 6.92 -9.72
N LYS A 35 -1.86 6.85 -10.07
CA LYS A 35 -1.37 5.78 -10.94
C LYS A 35 -1.53 4.41 -10.32
N VAL A 36 -1.25 4.24 -9.04
CA VAL A 36 -1.46 2.97 -8.33
C VAL A 36 -2.95 2.61 -8.31
N ALA A 37 -3.82 3.58 -8.01
CA ALA A 37 -5.26 3.39 -8.01
C ALA A 37 -5.80 2.96 -9.39
N ASP A 38 -5.27 3.55 -10.47
CA ASP A 38 -5.57 3.18 -11.85
C ASP A 38 -5.23 1.71 -12.12
N ILE A 39 -3.98 1.31 -11.94
CA ILE A 39 -3.54 -0.05 -12.31
C ILE A 39 -4.17 -1.16 -11.45
N HIS A 40 -4.63 -0.85 -10.24
CA HIS A 40 -5.29 -1.80 -9.34
C HIS A 40 -6.82 -1.67 -9.33
N GLN A 41 -7.36 -0.67 -10.04
CA GLN A 41 -8.79 -0.41 -10.16
C GLN A 41 -9.47 -0.21 -8.78
N CYS A 42 -8.82 0.47 -7.83
CA CYS A 42 -9.44 0.81 -6.55
C CYS A 42 -10.29 2.08 -6.69
N GLY A 43 -11.62 1.94 -6.76
CA GLY A 43 -12.54 3.07 -6.91
C GLY A 43 -12.48 4.10 -5.78
N TYR A 44 -12.35 3.67 -4.52
CA TYR A 44 -12.13 4.59 -3.39
C TYR A 44 -10.83 5.39 -3.55
N CYS A 45 -9.76 4.72 -3.95
CA CYS A 45 -8.46 5.35 -4.16
C CYS A 45 -8.51 6.29 -5.37
N ALA A 46 -9.22 5.92 -6.44
CA ALA A 46 -9.36 6.74 -7.63
C ALA A 46 -10.15 8.04 -7.41
N THR A 47 -10.92 8.16 -6.32
CA THR A 47 -11.83 9.29 -6.05
C THR A 47 -11.47 10.12 -4.82
N VAL A 48 -10.86 9.51 -3.79
CA VAL A 48 -10.28 10.28 -2.68
C VAL A 48 -9.19 11.21 -3.20
N ARG A 49 -9.06 12.42 -2.64
CA ARG A 49 -8.08 13.43 -3.09
C ARG A 49 -7.31 14.03 -1.92
N THR A 50 -6.04 14.33 -2.17
CA THR A 50 -5.28 15.25 -1.32
C THR A 50 -5.71 16.68 -1.62
N LEU A 51 -6.48 17.28 -0.70
CA LEU A 51 -7.21 18.53 -0.97
C LEU A 51 -6.32 19.71 -1.36
N ASP A 52 -5.15 19.83 -0.73
CA ASP A 52 -4.23 20.97 -0.94
C ASP A 52 -3.64 21.02 -2.35
N VAL A 53 -3.60 19.88 -3.06
CA VAL A 53 -3.01 19.75 -4.40
C VAL A 53 -4.03 19.35 -5.47
N ARG A 54 -5.31 19.27 -5.11
CA ARG A 54 -6.38 18.72 -5.96
C ARG A 54 -6.43 19.37 -7.34
N GLU A 55 -6.43 20.70 -7.41
CA GLU A 55 -6.58 21.42 -8.68
C GLU A 55 -5.35 21.26 -9.59
N ALA A 56 -4.14 21.28 -9.01
CA ALA A 56 -2.90 21.09 -9.76
C ALA A 56 -2.78 19.68 -10.33
N VAL A 57 -3.26 18.68 -9.58
CA VAL A 57 -3.29 17.28 -9.97
C VAL A 57 -4.39 17.01 -10.99
N ALA A 58 -5.59 17.57 -10.82
CA ALA A 58 -6.73 17.38 -11.72
C ALA A 58 -6.38 17.72 -13.17
N ALA A 59 -5.57 18.75 -13.40
CA ALA A 59 -5.10 19.16 -14.72
C ALA A 59 -4.16 18.15 -15.41
N LYS A 60 -3.67 17.15 -14.68
CA LYS A 60 -2.70 16.14 -15.17
C LYS A 60 -3.24 14.71 -15.11
N GLU A 61 -4.45 14.51 -14.60
CA GLU A 61 -5.04 13.18 -14.42
C GLU A 61 -5.13 12.39 -15.74
N GLU A 62 -5.49 13.06 -16.84
CA GLU A 62 -5.60 12.43 -18.16
C GLU A 62 -4.27 11.86 -18.69
N PHE A 63 -3.13 12.40 -18.25
CA PHE A 63 -1.79 11.93 -18.63
C PHE A 63 -1.28 10.79 -17.73
N VAL A 64 -1.94 10.54 -16.60
CA VAL A 64 -1.57 9.51 -15.63
C VAL A 64 -2.39 8.23 -15.84
N PHE A 65 -3.69 8.38 -16.07
CA PHE A 65 -4.63 7.27 -16.24
C PHE A 65 -4.39 6.52 -17.55
N GLY A 66 -4.43 5.18 -17.51
CA GLY A 66 -4.21 4.35 -18.69
C GLY A 66 -2.72 4.16 -19.01
N GLU A 67 -2.29 4.49 -20.23
CA GLU A 67 -0.86 4.54 -20.56
C GLU A 67 -0.31 5.92 -20.17
N VAL A 68 0.80 5.96 -19.43
CA VAL A 68 1.35 7.23 -18.93
C VAL A 68 1.85 8.06 -20.12
N ASP A 69 1.26 9.24 -20.32
CA ASP A 69 1.60 10.14 -21.42
C ASP A 69 2.83 10.99 -21.03
N PRO A 70 3.97 10.83 -21.73
CA PRO A 70 5.18 11.61 -21.46
C PRO A 70 5.09 13.07 -21.89
N ASP A 71 4.18 13.45 -22.78
CA ASP A 71 4.09 14.81 -23.34
C ASP A 71 3.29 15.76 -22.43
N GLY A 72 2.38 15.21 -21.62
CA GLY A 72 1.58 15.96 -20.64
C GLY A 72 2.21 16.07 -19.24
N LEU A 73 3.33 15.38 -19.01
CA LEU A 73 4.04 15.37 -17.73
C LEU A 73 5.45 15.93 -17.91
N THR A 74 5.98 16.59 -16.87
CA THR A 74 7.41 16.86 -16.82
C THR A 74 8.20 15.55 -16.75
N ARG A 75 9.47 15.57 -17.16
CA ARG A 75 10.36 14.40 -17.04
C ARG A 75 10.38 13.81 -15.62
N ARG A 76 10.43 14.68 -14.61
CA ARG A 76 10.40 14.32 -13.19
C ARG A 76 9.11 13.58 -12.82
N GLU A 77 7.97 14.10 -13.27
CA GLU A 77 6.64 13.48 -13.04
C GLU A 77 6.51 12.14 -13.75
N TYR A 78 6.85 12.09 -15.04
CA TYR A 78 6.80 10.87 -15.84
C TYR A 78 7.61 9.73 -15.20
N LEU A 79 8.84 10.01 -14.75
CA LEU A 79 9.68 9.01 -14.09
C LEU A 79 9.08 8.51 -12.76
N ALA A 80 8.51 9.41 -11.95
CA ALA A 80 7.90 9.02 -10.68
C ALA A 80 6.61 8.20 -10.87
N VAL A 81 5.74 8.63 -11.78
CA VAL A 81 4.50 7.93 -12.13
C VAL A 81 4.81 6.56 -12.74
N SER A 82 5.79 6.48 -13.64
CA SER A 82 6.25 5.22 -14.24
C SER A 82 6.90 4.28 -13.20
N LEU A 83 7.58 4.84 -12.19
CA LEU A 83 8.09 4.09 -11.05
C LEU A 83 6.93 3.50 -10.23
N ALA A 84 5.92 4.30 -9.91
CA ALA A 84 4.73 3.85 -9.17
C ALA A 84 3.98 2.73 -9.93
N GLU A 85 3.81 2.90 -11.25
CA GLU A 85 3.27 1.85 -12.11
C GLU A 85 4.10 0.57 -12.07
N GLY A 86 5.42 0.68 -12.18
CA GLY A 86 6.34 -0.46 -12.09
C GLY A 86 6.19 -1.21 -10.77
N ILE A 87 6.20 -0.49 -9.64
CA ILE A 87 6.06 -1.09 -8.30
C ILE A 87 4.72 -1.79 -8.15
N GLY A 88 3.63 -1.18 -8.64
CA GLY A 88 2.30 -1.77 -8.51
C GLY A 88 2.01 -2.90 -9.50
N ARG A 89 2.67 -2.95 -10.66
CA ARG A 89 2.50 -4.04 -11.65
C ARG A 89 3.47 -5.20 -11.40
N ASP A 90 4.76 -4.91 -11.39
CA ASP A 90 5.83 -5.89 -11.20
C ASP A 90 7.14 -5.20 -10.74
N ALA A 91 7.39 -5.23 -9.44
CA ALA A 91 8.60 -4.66 -8.86
C ALA A 91 9.88 -5.39 -9.30
N HIS A 92 9.81 -6.65 -9.74
CA HIS A 92 10.97 -7.39 -10.26
C HIS A 92 11.39 -6.92 -11.65
N GLY A 93 10.48 -6.32 -12.41
CA GLY A 93 10.74 -5.75 -13.73
C GLY A 93 11.38 -4.37 -13.73
N ILE A 94 11.62 -3.76 -12.56
CA ILE A 94 12.28 -2.46 -12.46
C ILE A 94 13.79 -2.65 -12.65
N THR A 95 14.33 -2.12 -13.75
CA THR A 95 15.73 -2.31 -14.13
C THR A 95 16.66 -1.24 -13.54
N ASP A 96 17.96 -1.50 -13.57
CA ASP A 96 18.99 -0.55 -13.13
C ASP A 96 18.99 0.73 -13.99
N GLU A 97 18.65 0.64 -15.28
CA GLU A 97 18.52 1.79 -16.17
C GLU A 97 17.42 2.74 -15.70
N ARG A 98 16.31 2.22 -15.16
CA ARG A 98 15.26 3.05 -14.55
C ARG A 98 15.79 3.80 -13.34
N PHE A 99 16.60 3.14 -12.50
CA PHE A 99 17.25 3.82 -11.37
C PHE A 99 18.29 4.84 -11.79
N VAL A 100 19.02 4.61 -12.89
CA VAL A 100 19.91 5.63 -13.47
C VAL A 100 19.11 6.86 -13.88
N ALA A 101 18.03 6.69 -14.64
CA ALA A 101 17.18 7.81 -15.05
C ALA A 101 16.56 8.57 -13.86
N LEU A 102 16.10 7.86 -12.82
CA LEU A 102 15.60 8.47 -11.60
C LEU A 102 16.68 9.32 -10.90
N ARG A 103 17.93 8.85 -10.83
CA ARG A 103 19.04 9.58 -10.19
C ARG A 103 19.46 10.85 -10.93
N GLU A 104 19.05 11.02 -12.18
CA GLU A 104 19.27 12.27 -12.92
C GLU A 104 18.31 13.39 -12.46
N GLU A 105 17.11 13.03 -11.97
CA GLU A 105 16.07 13.99 -11.55
C GLU A 105 15.88 14.05 -10.02
N PHE A 106 16.29 13.01 -9.30
CA PHE A 106 16.03 12.83 -7.87
C PHE A 106 17.31 12.51 -7.10
N THR A 107 17.40 13.03 -5.88
CA THR A 107 18.42 12.58 -4.92
C THR A 107 18.13 11.15 -4.46
N GLU A 108 19.14 10.41 -3.99
CA GLU A 108 18.96 9.07 -3.41
C GLU A 108 17.88 9.03 -2.32
N GLN A 109 17.83 10.06 -1.47
CA GLN A 109 16.83 10.17 -0.40
C GLN A 109 15.42 10.33 -0.97
N ALA A 110 15.27 11.11 -2.04
CA ALA A 110 13.99 11.27 -2.74
C ALA A 110 13.58 9.96 -3.43
N VAL A 111 14.50 9.21 -4.06
CA VAL A 111 14.20 7.91 -4.66
C VAL A 111 13.68 6.91 -3.62
N VAL A 112 14.30 6.86 -2.44
CA VAL A 112 13.81 6.02 -1.33
C VAL A 112 12.40 6.46 -0.88
N GLU A 113 12.15 7.77 -0.80
CA GLU A 113 10.84 8.31 -0.45
C GLU A 113 9.76 7.92 -1.48
N LEU A 114 10.05 8.03 -2.78
CA LEU A 114 9.16 7.60 -3.87
C LEU A 114 8.85 6.09 -3.79
N LEU A 115 9.87 5.25 -3.62
CA LEU A 115 9.72 3.79 -3.50
C LEU A 115 8.82 3.40 -2.32
N LEU A 116 9.05 4.00 -1.15
CA LEU A 116 8.28 3.72 0.06
C LEU A 116 6.85 4.24 -0.05
N CYS A 117 6.65 5.43 -0.62
CA CYS A 117 5.31 5.97 -0.86
C CYS A 117 4.52 5.05 -1.78
N ALA A 118 5.07 4.69 -2.95
CA ALA A 118 4.41 3.79 -3.88
C ALA A 118 4.10 2.42 -3.24
N ALA A 119 5.04 1.82 -2.52
CA ALA A 119 4.81 0.54 -1.85
C ALA A 119 3.68 0.61 -0.79
N LEU A 120 3.59 1.71 -0.06
CA LEU A 120 2.52 1.95 0.92
C LEU A 120 1.17 2.16 0.22
N GLU A 121 1.13 2.89 -0.89
CA GLU A 121 -0.09 3.08 -1.66
C GLU A 121 -0.58 1.78 -2.30
N VAL A 122 0.33 0.91 -2.77
CA VAL A 122 -0.02 -0.46 -3.18
C VAL A 122 -0.67 -1.22 -2.02
N GLY A 123 -0.11 -1.14 -0.81
CA GLY A 123 -0.69 -1.78 0.37
C GLY A 123 -2.06 -1.20 0.75
N ARG A 124 -2.20 0.13 0.69
CA ARG A 124 -3.43 0.86 0.98
C ARG A 124 -4.53 0.51 -0.01
N ASP A 125 -4.20 0.44 -1.30
CA ASP A 125 -5.09 -0.01 -2.36
C ASP A 125 -5.67 -1.40 -2.05
N ARG A 126 -4.82 -2.40 -1.80
CA ARG A 126 -5.28 -3.77 -1.51
C ARG A 126 -6.13 -3.83 -0.25
N PHE A 127 -5.82 -3.00 0.74
CA PHE A 127 -6.64 -2.88 1.94
C PHE A 127 -8.03 -2.31 1.64
N CYS A 128 -8.12 -1.22 0.88
CA CYS A 128 -9.38 -0.58 0.50
C CYS A 128 -10.25 -1.49 -0.38
N THR A 129 -9.63 -2.13 -1.37
CA THR A 129 -10.24 -3.13 -2.26
C THR A 129 -10.79 -4.32 -1.47
N ALA A 130 -10.02 -4.89 -0.54
CA ALA A 130 -10.47 -6.02 0.27
C ALA A 130 -11.68 -5.68 1.17
N LEU A 131 -11.81 -4.42 1.58
CA LEU A 131 -12.94 -3.91 2.35
C LEU A 131 -14.12 -3.45 1.47
N ARG A 132 -13.97 -3.46 0.14
CA ARG A 132 -14.95 -2.94 -0.82
C ARG A 132 -15.38 -1.51 -0.45
N LEU A 133 -14.41 -0.67 -0.07
CA LEU A 133 -14.70 0.73 0.23
C LEU A 133 -15.30 1.39 -1.01
N GLN A 134 -16.39 2.11 -0.79
CA GLN A 134 -17.12 2.80 -1.86
C GLN A 134 -16.34 4.03 -2.31
N PRO A 135 -16.44 4.42 -3.59
CA PRO A 135 -15.94 5.71 -4.08
C PRO A 135 -16.43 6.90 -3.24
N THR A 136 -15.69 8.00 -3.25
CA THR A 136 -16.07 9.24 -2.54
C THR A 136 -16.81 10.24 -3.42
N ASP A 137 -16.92 9.97 -4.72
CA ASP A 137 -17.73 10.73 -5.66
C ASP A 137 -18.56 9.78 -6.53
N ASP A 138 -19.61 10.34 -7.14
CA ASP A 138 -20.57 9.60 -7.96
C ASP A 138 -20.05 9.38 -9.41
N GLN A 139 -18.87 9.90 -9.76
CA GLN A 139 -18.32 9.75 -11.12
C GLN A 139 -17.74 8.36 -11.35
N TYR A 140 -17.32 7.69 -10.28
CA TYR A 140 -16.86 6.30 -10.34
C TYR A 140 -18.01 5.35 -10.01
N PRO A 141 -18.22 4.27 -10.77
CA PRO A 141 -19.32 3.35 -10.49
C PRO A 141 -19.18 2.77 -9.07
N ASP A 142 -20.25 2.85 -8.28
CA ASP A 142 -20.36 2.24 -6.94
C ASP A 142 -20.01 0.75 -6.97
N GLU A 143 -20.32 0.09 -8.08
CA GLU A 143 -19.98 -1.31 -8.37
C GLU A 143 -18.68 -1.41 -9.17
N VAL A 144 -17.54 -1.26 -8.50
CA VAL A 144 -16.27 -1.71 -9.05
C VAL A 144 -16.29 -3.24 -9.11
N SER A 145 -16.26 -3.80 -10.32
CA SER A 145 -16.18 -5.25 -10.55
C SER A 145 -14.82 -5.76 -10.11
N TYR A 146 -14.70 -6.18 -8.84
CA TYR A 146 -13.50 -6.84 -8.35
C TYR A 146 -13.42 -8.26 -8.95
N PRO A 147 -12.34 -8.62 -9.67
CA PRO A 147 -12.26 -9.87 -10.44
C PRO A 147 -12.11 -11.15 -9.59
N LEU A 148 -12.27 -11.08 -8.27
CA LEU A 148 -12.46 -12.25 -7.44
C LEU A 148 -13.95 -12.52 -7.36
N THR A 149 -14.46 -13.31 -8.30
CA THR A 149 -15.75 -13.99 -8.15
C THR A 149 -15.72 -14.61 -6.75
N ASP A 150 -16.63 -14.20 -5.87
CA ASP A 150 -16.80 -14.87 -4.59
C ASP A 150 -16.89 -16.38 -4.91
N PRO A 151 -16.08 -17.27 -4.32
CA PRO A 151 -16.36 -18.69 -4.44
C PRO A 151 -17.82 -18.85 -4.03
N PRO A 152 -18.64 -19.57 -4.81
CA PRO A 152 -20.07 -19.62 -4.56
C PRO A 152 -20.25 -19.91 -3.09
N ARG A 153 -20.89 -18.97 -2.36
CA ARG A 153 -21.46 -19.30 -1.06
C ARG A 153 -22.39 -20.45 -1.39
N THR A 154 -21.99 -21.66 -1.02
CA THR A 154 -22.81 -22.85 -1.21
C THR A 154 -24.09 -22.55 -0.43
N SER A 155 -25.11 -22.10 -1.16
CA SER A 155 -26.45 -21.97 -0.67
C SER A 155 -26.92 -23.38 -0.34
N GLU A 156 -27.04 -23.64 0.95
CA GLU A 156 -28.10 -24.48 1.54
C GLU A 156 -28.50 -25.69 0.68
N THR A 157 -27.66 -26.71 0.69
CA THR A 157 -28.18 -28.09 0.70
C THR A 157 -28.08 -28.57 2.14
N GLY A 158 -29.24 -28.93 2.71
CA GLY A 158 -29.41 -29.26 4.11
C GLY A 158 -28.37 -30.25 4.59
N VAL A 159 -27.54 -29.81 5.53
CA VAL A 159 -26.79 -30.70 6.41
C VAL A 159 -27.49 -30.65 7.75
N ASP A 160 -28.15 -31.76 8.05
CA ASP A 160 -28.72 -32.11 9.35
C ASP A 160 -27.70 -31.83 10.47
N ASP A 161 -28.02 -30.88 11.34
CA ASP A 161 -27.20 -30.37 12.44
C ASP A 161 -27.27 -31.29 13.67
N SER A 162 -27.22 -32.60 13.45
CA SER A 162 -27.31 -33.62 14.51
C SER A 162 -26.03 -34.44 14.75
N ASP A 163 -24.95 -34.21 13.98
CA ASP A 163 -23.66 -34.89 14.22
C ASP A 163 -22.48 -33.93 14.31
N ARG A 164 -22.58 -32.92 15.18
CA ARG A 164 -21.43 -32.09 15.57
C ARG A 164 -20.56 -32.79 16.61
N SER A 165 -20.05 -33.97 16.25
CA SER A 165 -18.87 -34.54 16.90
C SER A 165 -17.67 -33.61 16.64
N THR A 166 -17.35 -32.77 17.62
CA THR A 166 -16.31 -31.73 17.52
C THR A 166 -14.96 -32.39 17.19
N PRO A 167 -14.28 -32.05 16.07
CA PRO A 167 -12.92 -32.53 15.84
C PRO A 167 -11.98 -31.88 16.88
N PRO A 168 -11.07 -32.63 17.51
CA PRO A 168 -10.23 -32.05 18.54
C PRO A 168 -9.30 -31.00 17.92
N VAL A 169 -9.44 -29.76 18.38
CA VAL A 169 -8.50 -28.67 18.12
C VAL A 169 -7.11 -29.15 18.50
N ARG A 170 -6.22 -29.33 17.51
CA ARG A 170 -4.80 -29.62 17.78
C ARG A 170 -4.23 -28.44 18.55
N ARG A 171 -4.01 -28.63 19.86
CA ARG A 171 -3.35 -27.63 20.71
C ARG A 171 -1.97 -27.32 20.13
N ARG A 172 -1.71 -26.04 19.82
CA ARG A 172 -0.36 -25.56 19.51
C ARG A 172 0.57 -25.97 20.66
N PRO A 173 1.74 -26.57 20.39
CA PRO A 173 2.69 -26.89 21.44
C PRO A 173 3.17 -25.60 22.12
N ALA A 174 3.26 -25.63 23.45
CA ALA A 174 3.70 -24.51 24.26
C ALA A 174 5.11 -24.04 23.84
N PRO A 175 5.40 -22.73 23.88
CA PRO A 175 6.74 -22.22 23.56
C PRO A 175 7.76 -22.82 24.54
N ARG A 176 8.83 -23.41 23.98
CA ARG A 176 9.94 -23.97 24.77
C ARG A 176 10.55 -22.85 25.63
N ARG A 177 10.49 -23.00 26.96
CA ARG A 177 11.18 -22.10 27.89
C ARG A 177 12.67 -22.09 27.53
N ARG A 178 13.18 -20.95 27.07
CA ARG A 178 14.63 -20.73 26.96
C ARG A 178 15.23 -20.90 28.35
N ARG A 179 16.15 -21.86 28.51
CA ARG A 179 16.94 -22.00 29.74
C ARG A 179 17.67 -20.67 29.95
N ARG A 180 17.39 -20.01 31.07
CA ARG A 180 18.16 -18.85 31.54
C ARG A 180 19.62 -19.29 31.63
N ALA A 181 20.50 -18.68 30.83
CA ALA A 181 21.93 -18.78 31.05
C ALA A 181 22.22 -18.26 32.46
N SER A 182 22.82 -19.11 33.29
CA SER A 182 23.32 -18.74 34.61
C SER A 182 24.38 -17.66 34.46
N ARG A 183 24.15 -16.49 35.07
CA ARG A 183 25.15 -15.42 35.16
C ARG A 183 26.43 -15.97 35.86
N PRO A 184 27.64 -15.68 35.36
CA PRO A 184 28.86 -16.03 36.08
C PRO A 184 28.94 -15.22 37.38
N ARG A 185 29.31 -15.90 38.48
CA ARG A 185 29.54 -15.29 39.81
C ARG A 185 30.70 -14.30 39.73
N ALA A 186 30.52 -13.12 40.32
CA ALA A 186 31.59 -12.16 40.57
C ALA A 186 32.73 -12.79 41.39
N ARG A 187 33.97 -12.52 40.98
CA ARG A 187 35.16 -12.85 41.78
C ARG A 187 35.28 -11.83 42.92
N PRO A 188 35.63 -12.23 44.15
CA PRO A 188 35.93 -11.27 45.21
C PRO A 188 37.27 -10.58 44.92
N GLU A 189 37.29 -9.27 45.14
CA GLU A 189 38.49 -8.44 45.20
C GLU A 189 39.43 -8.95 46.30
N CYS A 190 40.73 -9.03 46.02
CA CYS A 190 41.77 -9.13 47.03
C CYS A 190 42.73 -7.96 46.83
N ALA A 191 43.01 -7.31 47.95
CA ALA A 191 44.00 -6.25 48.17
C ALA A 191 45.43 -6.71 47.85
#